data_AF-A0A1W1CZC2-F1
#
_entry.id   AF-A0A1W1CZC2-F1
#
_cell.length_a   1.000
_cell.length_b   1.000
_cell.length_c   1.000
_cell.angle_alpha   90.00
_cell.angle_beta   90.00
_cell.angle_gamma   90.00
#
_symmetry.space_group_name_H-M   'P 1'
#
loop_
_entity.id
_entity.type
_entity.pdbx_description
1 polymer ?
#
loop_
_entity_poly.entity_id
_entity_poly.type
_entity_poly.pdbx_seq_one_letter_code
_entity_poly.pdbx_strand_id
1 'polypeptide(L)'
;MEFVGVFIIIVGYIIGFLVLSFILKEAIYIFNPIFFLLNRIQWILYNPLRIFWKNPNSSFSNKSFNLLFYTGIIPIYWITIHILTTPLRFVNAIYFNILLGWSINIYDSLAEVINPKLGKIRHRTGVNYLFFWILGFPIRLIMMLVKNIFIFIEPIIMTGVDIVFPTYTMYHGTEHGYVSADITQNGRWLVGNGNYVGTGIYFGMSKKVADNYSDNNNTTILVRVTLMFNRPIATTAYDVRSKIGLNWGGDEISRRFPKFWSSVEHWRVDGGWFEYCIIQPVSKKGSLIKTWRARPIALVQDKKLIRIWGVRSISPSFMGIFVIIFSWLVIFFFLAQNG
;
A
#
# COMPACT_ATOMS: atom_id res chain seq x y z
N MET A 1 15.10 -44.18 -17.66
CA MET A 1 16.05 -43.70 -16.62
C MET A 1 16.42 -42.24 -16.82
N GLU A 2 16.70 -41.76 -18.03
CA GLU A 2 17.03 -40.34 -18.29
C GLU A 2 15.94 -39.35 -17.84
N PHE A 3 14.66 -39.67 -18.06
CA PHE A 3 13.54 -38.82 -17.66
C PHE A 3 13.45 -38.61 -16.13
N VAL A 4 13.84 -39.62 -15.35
CA VAL A 4 13.87 -39.56 -13.88
C VAL A 4 15.04 -38.70 -13.41
N GLY A 5 16.21 -38.81 -14.04
CA GLY A 5 17.37 -37.97 -13.74
C GLY A 5 17.11 -36.49 -14.03
N VAL A 6 16.55 -36.17 -15.20
CA VAL A 6 16.18 -34.80 -15.57
C VAL A 6 15.12 -34.23 -14.61
N PHE A 7 14.13 -35.02 -14.24
CA PHE A 7 13.11 -34.60 -13.27
C PHE A 7 13.69 -34.27 -11.90
N ILE A 8 14.59 -35.11 -11.36
CA ILE A 8 15.26 -34.87 -10.07
C ILE A 8 16.09 -33.58 -10.11
N ILE A 9 16.82 -33.34 -11.19
CA ILE A 9 17.62 -32.12 -11.37
C ILE A 9 16.73 -30.87 -11.39
N ILE A 10 15.64 -30.89 -12.16
CA ILE A 10 14.68 -29.76 -12.24
C ILE A 10 14.06 -29.47 -10.87
N VAL A 11 13.59 -30.51 -10.16
CA VAL A 11 13.02 -30.35 -8.82
C VAL A 11 14.06 -29.81 -7.84
N GLY A 12 15.30 -30.29 -7.90
CA GLY A 12 16.42 -29.78 -7.11
C GLY A 12 16.67 -28.29 -7.35
N TYR A 13 16.68 -27.84 -8.60
CA TYR A 13 16.81 -26.41 -8.94
C TYR A 13 15.65 -25.57 -8.42
N ILE A 14 14.40 -26.06 -8.55
CA ILE A 14 13.22 -25.35 -8.05
C ILE A 14 13.28 -25.20 -6.53
N ILE A 15 13.65 -26.26 -5.81
CA ILE A 15 13.80 -26.22 -4.34
C ILE A 15 14.93 -25.27 -3.95
N GLY A 16 16.10 -25.36 -4.59
CA GLY A 16 17.23 -24.46 -4.35
C GLY A 16 16.86 -22.99 -4.58
N PHE A 17 16.16 -22.71 -5.68
CA PHE A 17 15.67 -21.37 -5.99
C PHE A 17 14.63 -20.87 -4.97
N LEU A 18 13.75 -21.75 -4.48
CA LEU A 18 12.79 -21.40 -3.43
C LEU A 18 13.52 -21.03 -2.13
N VAL A 19 14.49 -21.84 -1.69
CA VAL A 19 15.29 -21.55 -0.49
C VAL A 19 16.04 -20.22 -0.64
N LEU A 20 16.66 -19.98 -1.79
CA LEU A 20 17.33 -18.72 -2.09
C LEU A 20 16.36 -17.53 -2.04
N SER A 21 15.17 -17.66 -2.66
CA SER A 21 14.16 -16.59 -2.66
C SER A 21 13.65 -16.29 -1.25
N PHE A 22 13.52 -17.32 -0.40
CA PHE A 22 13.14 -17.17 1.00
C PHE A 22 14.22 -16.39 1.78
N ILE A 23 15.48 -16.81 1.67
CA ILE A 23 16.61 -16.14 2.33
C ILE A 23 16.70 -14.68 1.87
N LEU A 24 16.60 -14.43 0.56
CA LEU A 24 16.66 -13.10 -0.02
C LEU A 24 15.54 -12.20 0.51
N LYS A 25 14.30 -12.70 0.55
CA LYS A 25 13.14 -11.97 1.07
C LYS A 25 13.34 -11.54 2.52
N GLU A 26 13.78 -12.46 3.39
CA GLU A 26 14.06 -12.17 4.80
C GLU A 26 15.25 -11.21 4.95
N ALA A 27 16.33 -11.41 4.18
CA ALA A 27 17.51 -10.53 4.21
C ALA A 27 17.16 -9.10 3.79
N ILE A 28 16.37 -8.91 2.72
CA ILE A 28 15.90 -7.59 2.28
C ILE A 28 15.02 -6.96 3.37
N TYR A 29 14.16 -7.74 4.01
CA TYR A 29 13.27 -7.24 5.06
C TYR A 29 14.03 -6.76 6.31
N ILE A 30 15.20 -7.31 6.63
CA ILE A 30 16.05 -6.82 7.74
C ILE A 30 16.41 -5.33 7.55
N PHE A 31 16.59 -4.86 6.31
CA PHE A 31 16.94 -3.48 6.01
C PHE A 31 15.77 -2.49 6.07
N ASN A 32 14.53 -2.95 6.25
CA ASN A 32 13.33 -2.09 6.29
C ASN A 32 13.46 -0.86 7.21
N PRO A 33 14.04 -0.94 8.43
CA PRO A 33 14.13 0.20 9.33
C PRO A 33 14.80 1.43 8.71
N ILE A 34 15.80 1.25 7.85
CA ILE A 34 16.50 2.35 7.16
C ILE A 34 15.53 3.06 6.20
N PHE A 35 14.81 2.30 5.39
CA PHE A 35 13.86 2.86 4.42
C PHE A 35 12.63 3.46 5.11
N PHE A 36 12.22 2.92 6.27
CA PHE A 36 11.22 3.56 7.13
C PHE A 36 11.71 4.88 7.73
N LEU A 37 12.99 5.01 8.08
CA LEU A 37 13.57 6.28 8.50
C LEU A 37 13.51 7.30 7.35
N LEU A 38 13.93 6.92 6.14
CA LEU A 38 13.82 7.78 4.95
C LEU A 38 12.36 8.19 4.68
N ASN A 39 11.42 7.24 4.81
CA ASN A 39 9.99 7.49 4.67
C ASN A 39 9.49 8.50 5.71
N ARG A 40 9.98 8.40 6.96
CA ARG A 40 9.64 9.34 8.04
C ARG A 40 10.23 10.73 7.81
N ILE A 41 11.46 10.84 7.31
CA ILE A 41 12.07 12.13 6.95
C ILE A 41 11.20 12.83 5.89
N GLN A 42 10.85 12.12 4.80
CA GLN A 42 9.96 12.66 3.77
C GLN A 42 8.59 13.08 4.33
N TRP A 43 8.06 12.33 5.30
CA TRP A 43 6.79 12.62 5.94
C TRP A 43 6.84 13.86 6.84
N ILE A 44 7.92 14.05 7.59
CA ILE A 44 8.14 15.25 8.44
C ILE A 44 8.30 16.47 7.54
N LEU A 45 9.20 16.40 6.55
CA LEU A 45 9.51 17.53 5.68
C LEU A 45 8.33 17.95 4.81
N TYR A 46 7.46 17.03 4.40
CA TYR A 46 6.30 17.40 3.58
C TYR A 46 5.31 18.31 4.31
N ASN A 47 5.21 18.24 5.64
CA ASN A 47 4.37 19.15 6.42
C ASN A 47 4.96 19.39 7.82
N PRO A 48 5.90 20.34 7.98
CA PRO A 48 6.49 20.66 9.27
C PRO A 48 5.47 21.31 10.23
N LEU A 49 4.42 21.96 9.69
CA LEU A 49 3.40 22.65 10.47
C LEU A 49 2.31 21.73 11.02
N ARG A 50 2.37 20.43 10.70
CA ARG A 50 1.44 19.40 11.14
C ARG A 50 1.11 19.45 12.63
N ILE A 51 2.10 19.75 13.47
CA ILE A 51 1.92 19.83 14.94
C ILE A 51 0.98 20.95 15.38
N PHE A 52 0.90 22.05 14.62
CA PHE A 52 0.02 23.19 14.89
C PHE A 52 -1.40 22.97 14.36
N TRP A 53 -1.61 21.93 13.56
CA TRP A 53 -2.88 21.58 12.93
C TRP A 53 -3.47 20.27 13.48
N LYS A 54 -3.25 20.00 14.77
CA LYS A 54 -3.80 18.83 15.46
C LYS A 54 -5.19 19.06 16.04
N ASN A 55 -5.52 20.30 16.44
CA ASN A 55 -6.72 20.61 17.21
C ASN A 55 -7.90 21.01 16.29
N PRO A 56 -8.92 20.16 16.10
CA PRO A 56 -10.06 20.49 15.24
C PRO A 56 -10.98 21.58 15.82
N ASN A 57 -10.95 21.81 17.13
CA ASN A 57 -11.77 22.85 17.75
C ASN A 57 -11.16 24.25 17.57
N SER A 58 -9.86 24.32 17.23
CA SER A 58 -9.18 25.60 17.05
C SER A 58 -9.50 26.22 15.70
N SER A 59 -9.94 27.49 15.70
CA SER A 59 -10.06 28.27 14.46
C SER A 59 -8.68 28.63 13.87
N PHE A 60 -7.62 28.60 14.69
CA PHE A 60 -6.26 28.88 14.26
C PHE A 60 -5.80 27.92 13.16
N SER A 61 -6.07 26.62 13.29
CA SER A 61 -5.60 25.63 12.29
C SER A 61 -6.20 25.87 10.91
N ASN A 62 -7.48 26.21 10.82
CA ASN A 62 -8.12 26.56 9.55
C ASN A 62 -7.66 27.92 9.01
N LYS A 63 -7.61 28.96 9.85
CA LYS A 63 -7.19 30.30 9.43
C LYS A 63 -5.74 30.32 8.96
N SER A 64 -4.83 29.73 9.72
CA SER A 64 -3.40 29.66 9.37
C SER A 64 -3.16 28.83 8.11
N PHE A 65 -3.79 27.66 7.98
CA PHE A 65 -3.68 26.86 6.77
C PHE A 65 -4.20 27.62 5.55
N ASN A 66 -5.40 28.21 5.62
CA ASN A 66 -5.98 28.94 4.50
C ASN A 66 -5.12 30.15 4.12
N LEU A 67 -4.63 30.92 5.10
CA LEU A 67 -3.72 32.04 4.85
C LEU A 67 -2.50 31.56 4.07
N LEU A 68 -1.77 30.56 4.60
CA LEU A 68 -0.54 30.06 3.99
C LEU A 68 -0.77 29.32 2.66
N PHE A 69 -1.94 28.71 2.46
CA PHE A 69 -2.29 28.03 1.23
C PHE A 69 -2.63 29.04 0.13
N TYR A 70 -3.48 30.03 0.42
CA TYR A 70 -3.91 31.02 -0.57
C TYR A 70 -2.86 32.10 -0.86
N THR A 71 -1.92 32.36 0.05
CA THR A 71 -0.72 33.18 -0.26
C THR A 71 0.35 32.40 -1.04
N GLY A 72 0.13 31.11 -1.31
CA GLY A 72 1.05 30.28 -2.09
C GLY A 72 2.24 29.71 -1.30
N ILE A 73 2.42 30.07 -0.02
CA ILE A 73 3.54 29.62 0.81
C ILE A 73 3.56 28.09 0.93
N ILE A 74 2.43 27.47 1.30
CA ILE A 74 2.34 26.00 1.42
C ILE A 74 2.54 25.30 0.06
N PRO A 75 1.83 25.68 -1.03
CA PRO A 75 2.06 25.07 -2.34
C PRO A 75 3.51 25.15 -2.83
N ILE A 76 4.14 26.32 -2.72
CA ILE A 76 5.54 26.51 -3.12
C ILE A 76 6.45 25.62 -2.26
N TYR A 77 6.27 25.64 -0.93
CA TYR A 77 7.03 24.79 -0.02
C TYR A 77 6.88 23.30 -0.36
N TRP A 78 5.66 22.83 -0.62
CA TRP A 78 5.40 21.45 -0.99
C TRP A 78 6.10 21.05 -2.28
N ILE A 79 6.09 21.91 -3.31
CA ILE A 79 6.81 21.67 -4.57
C ILE A 79 8.33 21.64 -4.32
N THR A 80 8.87 22.62 -3.60
CA THR A 80 10.30 22.69 -3.28
C THR A 80 10.77 21.45 -2.52
N ILE A 81 10.09 21.09 -1.43
CA ILE A 81 10.43 19.89 -0.67
C ILE A 81 10.21 18.62 -1.48
N HIS A 82 9.21 18.58 -2.35
CA HIS A 82 9.00 17.45 -3.23
C HIS A 82 10.22 17.21 -4.12
N ILE A 83 10.70 18.26 -4.81
CA ILE A 83 11.91 18.21 -5.66
C ILE A 83 13.15 17.82 -4.85
N LEU A 84 13.37 18.46 -3.69
CA LEU A 84 14.53 18.16 -2.84
C LEU A 84 14.51 16.73 -2.29
N THR A 85 13.32 16.16 -2.06
CA THR A 85 13.17 14.79 -1.56
C THR A 85 13.04 13.73 -2.65
N THR A 86 13.03 14.12 -3.94
CA THR A 86 12.92 13.18 -5.08
C THR A 86 13.97 12.07 -5.05
N PRO A 87 15.26 12.31 -4.74
CA PRO A 87 16.25 11.22 -4.63
C PRO A 87 15.87 10.20 -3.54
N LEU A 88 15.39 10.67 -2.38
CA LEU A 88 14.95 9.80 -1.30
C LEU A 88 13.67 9.03 -1.67
N ARG A 89 12.78 9.64 -2.47
CA ARG A 89 11.58 8.98 -3.02
C ARG A 89 11.94 7.85 -3.95
N PHE A 90 12.87 8.10 -4.87
CA PHE A 90 13.40 7.11 -5.80
C PHE A 90 13.97 5.90 -5.05
N VAL A 91 14.86 6.13 -4.08
CA VAL A 91 15.47 5.07 -3.27
C VAL A 91 14.41 4.26 -2.51
N ASN A 92 13.45 4.92 -1.87
CA ASN A 92 12.36 4.22 -1.17
C ASN A 92 11.44 3.45 -2.13
N ALA A 93 11.10 4.03 -3.28
CA ALA A 93 10.24 3.39 -4.26
C ALA A 93 10.89 2.13 -4.83
N ILE A 94 12.17 2.19 -5.22
CA ILE A 94 12.93 1.03 -5.67
C ILE A 94 12.99 -0.04 -4.58
N TYR A 95 13.32 0.32 -3.34
CA TYR A 95 13.40 -0.67 -2.28
C TYR A 95 12.06 -1.36 -2.01
N PHE A 96 10.98 -0.62 -1.80
CA PHE A 96 9.70 -1.22 -1.42
C PHE A 96 8.99 -1.91 -2.59
N ASN A 97 9.05 -1.34 -3.79
CA ASN A 97 8.33 -1.87 -4.96
C ASN A 97 9.10 -3.00 -5.61
N ILE A 98 10.39 -2.78 -5.86
CA ILE A 98 11.22 -3.67 -6.66
C ILE A 98 11.87 -4.70 -5.73
N LEU A 99 12.73 -4.28 -4.80
CA LEU A 99 13.52 -5.23 -4.00
C LEU A 99 12.63 -6.06 -3.06
N LEU A 100 11.87 -5.42 -2.18
CA LEU A 100 11.00 -6.10 -1.23
C LEU A 100 9.77 -6.69 -1.93
N GLY A 101 9.10 -5.90 -2.77
CA GLY A 101 7.91 -6.34 -3.50
C GLY A 101 8.16 -7.55 -4.40
N TRP A 102 9.21 -7.55 -5.23
CA TRP A 102 9.50 -8.72 -6.08
C TRP A 102 9.98 -9.92 -5.27
N SER A 103 10.86 -9.74 -4.29
CA SER A 103 11.35 -10.89 -3.50
C SER A 103 10.22 -11.64 -2.82
N ILE A 104 9.24 -10.92 -2.25
CA ILE A 104 8.06 -11.57 -1.64
C ILE A 104 7.18 -12.22 -2.70
N ASN A 105 6.86 -11.53 -3.80
CA ASN A 105 5.97 -12.09 -4.82
C ASN A 105 6.57 -13.30 -5.56
N ILE A 106 7.89 -13.31 -5.78
CA ILE A 106 8.61 -14.47 -6.36
C ILE A 106 8.55 -15.65 -5.41
N TYR A 107 8.90 -15.45 -4.14
CA TYR A 107 8.80 -16.49 -3.11
C TYR A 107 7.38 -17.05 -3.03
N ASP A 108 6.39 -16.18 -2.98
CA ASP A 108 4.98 -16.56 -2.91
C ASP A 108 4.51 -17.36 -4.12
N SER A 109 4.97 -17.00 -5.31
CA SER A 109 4.61 -17.66 -6.56
C SER A 109 5.23 -19.06 -6.65
N LEU A 110 6.52 -19.19 -6.27
CA LEU A 110 7.20 -20.48 -6.16
C LEU A 110 6.55 -21.38 -5.10
N ALA A 111 6.25 -20.82 -3.94
CA ALA A 111 5.57 -21.53 -2.87
C ALA A 111 4.16 -22.00 -3.29
N GLU A 112 3.49 -21.37 -4.26
CA GLU A 112 2.19 -21.83 -4.77
C GLU A 112 2.32 -23.04 -5.68
N VAL A 113 3.41 -23.09 -6.46
CA VAL A 113 3.68 -24.23 -7.32
C VAL A 113 3.92 -25.49 -6.49
N ILE A 114 4.73 -25.35 -5.42
CA ILE A 114 5.13 -26.46 -4.54
C ILE A 114 4.06 -26.80 -3.50
N ASN A 115 3.53 -25.80 -2.79
CA ASN A 115 2.54 -25.99 -1.74
C ASN A 115 1.31 -25.10 -2.00
N PRO A 116 0.44 -25.51 -2.95
CA PRO A 116 -0.71 -24.73 -3.34
C PRO A 116 -1.71 -24.64 -2.19
N LYS A 117 -2.02 -23.42 -1.74
CA LYS A 117 -3.07 -23.19 -0.73
C LYS A 117 -4.23 -22.35 -1.24
N LEU A 118 -4.28 -22.10 -2.56
CA LEU A 118 -5.37 -21.36 -3.19
C LEU A 118 -6.39 -22.27 -3.90
N GLY A 119 -7.61 -21.76 -4.09
CA GLY A 119 -8.64 -22.42 -4.88
C GLY A 119 -9.16 -23.73 -4.29
N LYS A 120 -9.59 -24.66 -5.15
CA LYS A 120 -10.24 -25.92 -4.75
C LYS A 120 -9.29 -26.93 -4.09
N ILE A 121 -7.97 -26.83 -4.34
CA ILE A 121 -7.00 -27.82 -3.82
C ILE A 121 -6.73 -27.65 -2.32
N ARG A 122 -6.94 -26.44 -1.76
CA ARG A 122 -6.72 -26.14 -0.34
C ARG A 122 -7.58 -26.98 0.62
N HIS A 123 -8.72 -27.48 0.13
CA HIS A 123 -9.69 -28.26 0.89
C HIS A 123 -9.52 -29.77 0.70
N ARG A 124 -8.56 -30.20 -0.12
CA ARG A 124 -8.30 -31.61 -0.40
C ARG A 124 -7.21 -32.12 0.53
N THR A 125 -7.33 -33.37 0.95
CA THR A 125 -6.36 -34.04 1.83
C THR A 125 -5.98 -35.43 1.29
N GLY A 126 -4.90 -36.01 1.82
CA GLY A 126 -4.47 -37.38 1.50
C GLY A 126 -4.17 -37.64 0.02
N VAL A 127 -4.58 -38.81 -0.47
CA VAL A 127 -4.33 -39.25 -1.86
C VAL A 127 -5.00 -38.33 -2.88
N ASN A 128 -6.19 -37.82 -2.56
CA ASN A 128 -6.88 -36.84 -3.40
C ASN A 128 -6.07 -35.55 -3.55
N TYR A 129 -5.43 -35.06 -2.49
CA TYR A 129 -4.54 -33.92 -2.59
C TYR A 129 -3.36 -34.22 -3.52
N LEU A 130 -2.69 -35.36 -3.34
CA LEU A 130 -1.53 -35.75 -4.15
C LEU A 130 -1.88 -35.88 -5.65
N PHE A 131 -3.01 -36.51 -5.98
CA PHE A 131 -3.45 -36.67 -7.37
C PHE A 131 -3.68 -35.33 -8.07
N PHE A 132 -4.45 -34.42 -7.46
CA PHE A 132 -4.68 -33.09 -8.00
C PHE A 132 -3.41 -32.22 -7.96
N TRP A 133 -2.50 -32.48 -7.02
CA TRP A 133 -1.22 -31.82 -6.98
C TRP A 133 -0.39 -32.18 -8.22
N ILE A 134 -0.24 -33.47 -8.55
CA ILE A 134 0.53 -33.96 -9.70
C ILE A 134 -0.09 -33.45 -11.01
N LEU A 135 -1.38 -33.69 -11.22
CA LEU A 135 -2.06 -33.27 -12.47
C LEU A 135 -2.12 -31.75 -12.64
N GLY A 136 -2.28 -31.03 -11.54
CA GLY A 136 -2.33 -29.57 -11.56
C GLY A 136 -0.95 -28.91 -11.64
N PHE A 137 0.15 -29.64 -11.43
CA PHE A 137 1.50 -29.07 -11.36
C PHE A 137 1.92 -28.35 -12.65
N PRO A 138 1.76 -28.94 -13.86
CA PRO A 138 2.10 -28.26 -15.11
C PRO A 138 1.30 -26.96 -15.31
N ILE A 139 0.01 -27.00 -14.99
CA ILE A 139 -0.87 -25.83 -15.08
C ILE A 139 -0.42 -24.75 -14.09
N ARG A 140 -0.07 -25.11 -12.85
CA ARG A 140 0.44 -24.15 -11.85
C ARG A 140 1.76 -23.54 -12.30
N LEU A 141 2.65 -24.31 -12.91
CA LEU A 141 3.93 -23.82 -13.43
C LEU A 141 3.73 -22.80 -14.55
N ILE A 142 2.85 -23.08 -15.53
CA ILE A 142 2.52 -22.13 -16.60
C ILE A 142 1.85 -20.88 -16.02
N MET A 143 0.90 -21.05 -15.11
CA MET A 143 0.21 -19.92 -14.47
C MET A 143 1.16 -19.07 -13.62
N MET A 144 2.19 -19.67 -13.01
CA MET A 144 3.25 -18.93 -12.31
C MET A 144 3.99 -18.02 -13.28
N LEU A 145 4.42 -18.54 -14.45
CA LEU A 145 5.12 -17.75 -15.46
C LEU A 145 4.25 -16.59 -15.97
N VAL A 146 2.98 -16.85 -16.32
CA VAL A 146 2.05 -15.83 -16.81
C VAL A 146 1.75 -14.77 -15.74
N LYS A 147 1.52 -15.17 -14.49
CA LYS A 147 1.28 -14.23 -13.38
C LYS A 147 2.51 -13.38 -13.07
N ASN A 148 3.70 -13.97 -13.18
CA ASN A 148 4.95 -13.27 -12.88
C ASN A 148 5.23 -12.10 -13.81
N ILE A 149 4.76 -12.12 -15.07
CA ILE A 149 4.89 -10.98 -16.00
C ILE A 149 4.29 -9.71 -15.37
N PHE A 150 3.08 -9.80 -14.82
CA PHE A 150 2.44 -8.66 -14.16
C PHE A 150 3.12 -8.27 -12.85
N ILE A 151 3.61 -9.25 -12.08
CA ILE A 151 4.38 -9.02 -10.84
C ILE A 151 5.66 -8.21 -11.12
N PHE A 152 6.28 -8.37 -12.29
CA PHE A 152 7.45 -7.58 -12.65
C PHE A 152 7.09 -6.18 -13.17
N ILE A 153 6.11 -6.08 -14.06
CA ILE A 153 5.77 -4.81 -14.73
C ILE A 153 5.13 -3.81 -13.76
N GLU A 154 4.20 -4.26 -12.92
CA GLU A 154 3.41 -3.37 -12.08
C GLU A 154 4.26 -2.56 -11.08
N PRO A 155 5.21 -3.16 -10.34
CA PRO A 155 6.11 -2.42 -9.46
C PRO A 155 7.00 -1.41 -10.18
N ILE A 156 7.42 -1.68 -11.41
CA ILE A 156 8.15 -0.70 -12.23
C ILE A 156 7.24 0.48 -12.50
N ILE A 157 6.07 0.23 -13.11
CA ILE A 157 5.10 1.28 -13.45
C ILE A 157 4.80 2.17 -12.25
N MET A 158 4.53 1.57 -11.09
CA MET A 158 4.17 2.30 -9.89
C MET A 158 5.37 2.96 -9.20
N THR A 159 6.60 2.54 -9.47
CA THR A 159 7.79 3.28 -9.03
C THR A 159 7.81 4.67 -9.65
N GLY A 160 7.40 4.82 -10.91
CA GLY A 160 7.23 6.13 -11.53
C GLY A 160 6.22 7.02 -10.80
N VAL A 161 5.07 6.44 -10.44
CA VAL A 161 4.02 7.14 -9.66
C VAL A 161 4.54 7.54 -8.28
N ASP A 162 5.23 6.64 -7.59
CA ASP A 162 5.77 6.86 -6.24
C ASP A 162 6.85 7.96 -6.19
N ILE A 163 7.56 8.19 -7.31
CA ILE A 163 8.56 9.26 -7.46
C ILE A 163 7.86 10.61 -7.65
N VAL A 164 6.87 10.67 -8.55
CA VAL A 164 6.20 11.92 -8.96
C VAL A 164 5.15 12.38 -7.95
N PHE A 165 4.53 11.46 -7.21
CA PHE A 165 3.49 11.78 -6.25
C PHE A 165 3.91 11.46 -4.81
N PRO A 166 3.55 12.31 -3.83
CA PRO A 166 3.70 12.04 -2.40
C PRO A 166 3.15 10.66 -1.98
N THR A 167 4.07 9.69 -1.90
CA THR A 167 3.77 8.30 -1.57
C THR A 167 4.60 7.84 -0.38
N TYR A 168 3.94 7.24 0.60
CA TYR A 168 4.57 6.73 1.81
C TYR A 168 4.36 5.23 1.95
N THR A 169 5.31 4.57 2.60
CA THR A 169 5.09 3.21 3.11
C THR A 169 4.39 3.31 4.47
N MET A 170 3.24 2.65 4.58
CA MET A 170 2.33 2.72 5.72
C MET A 170 1.79 1.33 6.05
N TYR A 171 1.02 1.24 7.12
CA TYR A 171 0.38 0.01 7.57
C TYR A 171 -1.14 0.14 7.54
N HIS A 172 -1.81 -0.95 7.17
CA HIS A 172 -3.26 -1.10 7.22
C HIS A 172 -3.60 -2.29 8.13
N GLY A 173 -4.35 -2.03 9.21
CA GLY A 173 -4.89 -3.08 10.06
C GLY A 173 -6.15 -3.65 9.43
N THR A 174 -6.25 -4.98 9.39
CA THR A 174 -7.43 -5.68 8.87
C THR A 174 -7.56 -7.05 9.54
N GLU A 175 -8.76 -7.60 9.50
CA GLU A 175 -9.03 -8.97 9.88
C GLU A 175 -8.22 -9.96 9.03
N HIS A 176 -7.71 -11.02 9.66
CA HIS A 176 -7.03 -12.10 8.94
C HIS A 176 -8.08 -12.99 8.29
N GLY A 177 -8.13 -13.02 6.94
CA GLY A 177 -9.08 -13.86 6.24
C GLY A 177 -9.45 -13.31 4.88
N TYR A 178 -10.76 -13.24 4.60
CA TYR A 178 -11.27 -12.86 3.29
C TYR A 178 -10.82 -11.45 2.88
N VAL A 179 -10.91 -10.47 3.78
CA VAL A 179 -10.57 -9.07 3.46
C VAL A 179 -9.07 -8.92 3.18
N SER A 180 -8.21 -9.46 4.05
CA SER A 180 -6.76 -9.40 3.84
C SER A 180 -6.35 -10.11 2.55
N ALA A 181 -6.94 -11.28 2.26
CA ALA A 181 -6.68 -12.01 1.03
C ALA A 181 -7.17 -11.24 -0.20
N ASP A 182 -8.31 -10.56 -0.14
CA ASP A 182 -8.85 -9.83 -1.29
C ASP A 182 -8.04 -8.56 -1.59
N ILE A 183 -7.56 -7.87 -0.55
CA ILE A 183 -6.61 -6.77 -0.68
C ILE A 183 -5.34 -7.26 -1.36
N THR A 184 -4.73 -8.33 -0.85
CA THR A 184 -3.41 -8.76 -1.32
C THR A 184 -3.48 -9.42 -2.68
N GLN A 185 -4.51 -10.22 -2.96
CA GLN A 185 -4.65 -10.97 -4.22
C GLN A 185 -5.25 -10.15 -5.36
N ASN A 186 -6.23 -9.30 -5.05
CA ASN A 186 -7.05 -8.61 -6.05
C ASN A 186 -6.89 -7.08 -6.03
N GLY A 187 -6.16 -6.52 -5.06
CA GLY A 187 -5.96 -5.08 -4.92
C GLY A 187 -7.24 -4.36 -4.55
N ARG A 188 -8.18 -5.07 -3.92
CA ARG A 188 -9.49 -4.59 -3.56
C ARG A 188 -9.55 -4.28 -2.07
N TRP A 189 -9.77 -3.02 -1.75
CA TRP A 189 -9.73 -2.47 -0.40
C TRP A 189 -11.14 -2.30 0.14
N LEU A 190 -11.36 -2.77 1.37
CA LEU A 190 -12.63 -2.56 2.05
C LEU A 190 -12.75 -1.10 2.45
N VAL A 191 -13.83 -0.45 2.03
CA VAL A 191 -14.15 0.91 2.48
C VAL A 191 -14.76 0.83 3.87
N GLY A 192 -14.03 1.34 4.86
CA GLY A 192 -14.47 1.33 6.25
C GLY A 192 -15.68 2.22 6.51
N ASN A 193 -16.34 1.97 7.64
CA ASN A 193 -17.60 2.63 8.00
C ASN A 193 -17.49 4.12 8.35
N GLY A 194 -16.27 4.67 8.40
CA GLY A 194 -16.03 6.10 8.58
C GLY A 194 -16.18 6.59 10.03
N ASN A 195 -15.66 5.85 11.00
CA ASN A 195 -15.93 6.17 12.41
C ASN A 195 -15.18 7.42 12.94
N TYR A 196 -14.14 7.91 12.24
CA TYR A 196 -13.32 9.02 12.77
C TYR A 196 -13.21 10.21 11.83
N VAL A 197 -12.71 10.03 10.60
CA VAL A 197 -12.37 11.18 9.72
C VAL A 197 -12.76 11.00 8.25
N GLY A 198 -13.84 10.26 8.02
CA GLY A 198 -14.41 10.05 6.70
C GLY A 198 -14.64 8.57 6.36
N THR A 199 -15.69 8.26 5.60
CA THR A 199 -15.83 6.98 4.90
C THR A 199 -14.66 6.79 3.93
N GLY A 200 -13.88 5.72 4.08
CA GLY A 200 -12.65 5.55 3.30
C GLY A 200 -11.76 4.40 3.75
N ILE A 201 -10.54 4.37 3.22
CA ILE A 201 -9.52 3.36 3.53
C ILE A 201 -8.46 3.99 4.43
N TYR A 202 -8.21 3.37 5.59
CA TYR A 202 -7.40 3.96 6.66
C TYR A 202 -5.98 3.36 6.74
N PHE A 203 -5.00 4.20 7.04
CA PHE A 203 -3.59 3.83 7.13
C PHE A 203 -2.90 4.52 8.32
N GLY A 204 -1.94 3.83 8.93
CA GLY A 204 -1.06 4.34 9.97
C GLY A 204 0.40 4.34 9.54
N MET A 205 1.18 5.33 10.01
CA MET A 205 2.62 5.39 9.72
C MET A 205 3.44 4.33 10.49
N SER A 206 2.86 3.70 11.52
CA SER A 206 3.53 2.68 12.32
C SER A 206 2.68 1.42 12.44
N LYS A 207 3.34 0.27 12.52
CA LYS A 207 2.67 -1.03 12.71
C LYS A 207 1.85 -1.04 14.00
N LYS A 208 2.42 -0.53 15.10
CA LYS A 208 1.74 -0.43 16.40
C LYS A 208 0.37 0.25 16.31
N VAL A 209 0.24 1.28 15.46
CA VAL A 209 -1.04 1.96 15.24
C VAL A 209 -2.02 1.08 14.47
N ALA A 210 -1.55 0.42 13.42
CA ALA A 210 -2.37 -0.49 12.63
C ALA A 210 -2.79 -1.75 13.40
N ASP A 211 -1.97 -2.21 14.36
CA ASP A 211 -2.25 -3.38 15.20
C ASP A 211 -3.49 -3.17 16.09
N ASN A 212 -3.83 -1.92 16.44
CA ASN A 212 -5.07 -1.61 17.15
C ASN A 212 -6.34 -1.90 16.31
N TYR A 213 -6.20 -2.13 15.00
CA TYR A 213 -7.28 -2.40 14.07
C TYR A 213 -7.17 -3.76 13.41
N SER A 214 -6.18 -4.56 13.79
CA SER A 214 -6.10 -5.96 13.40
C SER A 214 -6.80 -6.83 14.42
N ASP A 215 -7.37 -7.95 14.00
CA ASP A 215 -7.87 -8.97 14.91
C ASP A 215 -6.78 -9.48 15.87
N ASN A 216 -7.18 -10.32 16.83
CA ASN A 216 -6.30 -11.01 17.80
C ASN A 216 -5.03 -11.65 17.21
N ASN A 217 -4.99 -11.87 15.89
CA ASN A 217 -3.86 -12.39 15.15
C ASN A 217 -2.81 -11.34 14.74
N ASN A 218 -2.95 -10.05 15.11
CA ASN A 218 -2.01 -8.96 14.84
C ASN A 218 -1.55 -8.86 13.36
N THR A 219 -2.48 -9.12 12.45
CA THR A 219 -2.23 -9.11 11.00
C THR A 219 -2.33 -7.70 10.44
N THR A 220 -1.24 -7.23 9.84
CA THR A 220 -1.18 -5.91 9.20
C THR A 220 -0.64 -6.01 7.79
N ILE A 221 -1.16 -5.18 6.91
CA ILE A 221 -0.67 -5.08 5.54
C ILE A 221 0.33 -3.93 5.49
N LEU A 222 1.51 -4.18 4.94
CA LEU A 222 2.47 -3.17 4.55
C LEU A 222 2.07 -2.60 3.19
N VAL A 223 1.93 -1.29 3.06
CA VAL A 223 1.25 -0.67 1.91
C VAL A 223 2.06 0.52 1.39
N ARG A 224 2.15 0.68 0.06
CA ARG A 224 2.50 1.96 -0.57
C ARG A 224 1.24 2.79 -0.78
N VAL A 225 1.21 3.99 -0.21
CA VAL A 225 0.03 4.85 -0.18
C VAL A 225 0.35 6.22 -0.75
N THR A 226 -0.26 6.55 -1.90
CA THR A 226 -0.19 7.86 -2.53
C THR A 226 -1.26 8.78 -1.94
N LEU A 227 -0.84 9.73 -1.12
CA LEU A 227 -1.75 10.61 -0.37
C LEU A 227 -2.15 11.88 -1.15
N MET A 228 -1.41 12.29 -2.17
CA MET A 228 -1.73 13.56 -2.86
C MET A 228 -3.10 13.51 -3.54
N PHE A 229 -4.03 14.44 -3.34
CA PHE A 229 -3.95 15.64 -2.50
C PHE A 229 -4.41 15.35 -1.06
N ASN A 230 -3.54 15.65 -0.09
CA ASN A 230 -3.77 15.39 1.33
C ASN A 230 -3.99 16.68 2.11
N ARG A 231 -5.01 16.69 2.98
CA ARG A 231 -5.29 17.83 3.87
C ARG A 231 -5.47 17.39 5.32
N PRO A 232 -4.85 18.07 6.30
CA PRO A 232 -5.13 17.84 7.70
C PRO A 232 -6.57 18.22 8.04
N ILE A 233 -7.37 17.31 8.61
CA ILE A 233 -8.81 17.52 8.83
C ILE A 233 -9.11 18.75 9.71
N ALA A 234 -8.25 19.04 10.69
CA ALA A 234 -8.40 20.20 11.57
C ALA A 234 -8.33 21.55 10.84
N THR A 235 -7.80 21.57 9.61
CA THR A 235 -7.71 22.77 8.77
C THR A 235 -8.95 22.99 7.90
N THR A 236 -9.90 22.05 7.86
CA THR A 236 -11.15 22.18 7.08
C THR A 236 -12.12 23.15 7.75
N ALA A 237 -13.25 23.45 7.09
CA ALA A 237 -14.30 24.29 7.65
C ALA A 237 -14.87 23.69 8.95
N TYR A 238 -15.41 24.53 9.83
CA TYR A 238 -15.87 24.11 11.16
C TYR A 238 -16.93 23.00 11.07
N ASP A 239 -17.87 23.12 10.13
CA ASP A 239 -18.96 22.17 9.91
C ASP A 239 -18.50 20.76 9.47
N VAL A 240 -17.26 20.65 8.96
CA VAL A 240 -16.62 19.37 8.64
C VAL A 240 -15.82 18.86 9.84
N ARG A 241 -14.90 19.67 10.38
CA ARG A 241 -14.01 19.23 11.47
C ARG A 241 -14.72 19.03 12.81
N SER A 242 -15.89 19.63 13.02
CA SER A 242 -16.74 19.39 14.20
C SER A 242 -17.39 18.00 14.20
N LYS A 243 -17.30 17.25 13.09
CA LYS A 243 -17.89 15.91 12.93
C LYS A 243 -16.93 14.78 13.24
N ILE A 244 -15.68 15.10 13.55
CA ILE A 244 -14.65 14.12 13.86
C ILE A 244 -15.05 13.31 15.10
N GLY A 245 -14.99 11.98 14.99
CA GLY A 245 -15.26 11.06 16.11
C GLY A 245 -16.73 11.00 16.56
N LEU A 246 -17.65 11.71 15.89
CA LEU A 246 -19.09 11.55 16.15
C LEU A 246 -19.62 10.27 15.48
N ASN A 247 -20.61 9.63 16.11
CA ASN A 247 -21.39 8.57 15.46
C ASN A 247 -22.01 9.13 14.17
N TRP A 248 -21.76 8.46 13.04
CA TRP A 248 -22.13 8.89 11.67
C TRP A 248 -21.36 10.10 11.11
N GLY A 249 -20.42 10.67 11.86
CA GLY A 249 -19.65 11.85 11.46
C GLY A 249 -18.81 11.64 10.20
N GLY A 250 -18.28 10.44 9.95
CA GLY A 250 -17.48 10.20 8.74
C GLY A 250 -18.26 10.22 7.44
N ASP A 251 -19.55 9.86 7.44
CA ASP A 251 -20.36 9.96 6.22
C ASP A 251 -20.60 11.43 5.87
N GLU A 252 -20.83 12.28 6.87
CA GLU A 252 -20.94 13.73 6.68
C GLU A 252 -19.61 14.35 6.24
N ILE A 253 -18.50 13.95 6.85
CA ILE A 253 -17.16 14.36 6.43
C ILE A 253 -16.95 13.99 4.96
N SER A 254 -17.18 12.73 4.55
CA SER A 254 -16.96 12.31 3.17
C SER A 254 -17.84 13.03 2.15
N ARG A 255 -19.05 13.46 2.52
CA ARG A 255 -19.92 14.25 1.62
C ARG A 255 -19.46 15.69 1.46
N ARG A 256 -18.94 16.30 2.53
CA ARG A 256 -18.60 17.73 2.59
C ARG A 256 -17.12 18.02 2.43
N PHE A 257 -16.27 17.00 2.49
CA PHE A 257 -14.83 17.16 2.33
C PHE A 257 -14.56 17.77 0.95
N PRO A 258 -13.69 18.79 0.84
CA PRO A 258 -13.58 19.52 -0.40
C PRO A 258 -13.01 18.61 -1.50
N LYS A 259 -13.73 18.52 -2.62
CA LYS A 259 -13.52 17.51 -3.69
C LYS A 259 -12.11 17.46 -4.28
N PHE A 260 -11.37 18.57 -4.22
CA PHE A 260 -9.97 18.62 -4.66
C PHE A 260 -9.06 17.73 -3.81
N TRP A 261 -9.38 17.58 -2.53
CA TRP A 261 -8.64 16.77 -1.58
C TRP A 261 -9.17 15.34 -1.58
N SER A 262 -8.27 14.39 -1.76
CA SER A 262 -8.58 12.96 -1.91
C SER A 262 -8.16 12.12 -0.70
N SER A 263 -7.34 12.69 0.17
CA SER A 263 -7.00 12.08 1.45
C SER A 263 -7.00 13.08 2.59
N VAL A 264 -7.16 12.54 3.78
CA VAL A 264 -7.15 13.25 5.05
C VAL A 264 -5.99 12.79 5.89
N GLU A 265 -5.37 13.74 6.57
CA GLU A 265 -4.49 13.51 7.72
C GLU A 265 -5.22 13.90 9.01
N HIS A 266 -5.16 13.04 10.03
CA HIS A 266 -5.85 13.25 11.29
C HIS A 266 -4.97 12.90 12.48
N TRP A 267 -4.94 13.78 13.48
CA TRP A 267 -4.35 13.48 14.78
C TRP A 267 -5.40 12.84 15.70
N ARG A 268 -5.16 11.58 16.06
CA ARG A 268 -5.94 10.83 17.05
C ARG A 268 -5.51 11.25 18.45
N VAL A 269 -6.39 11.97 19.13
CA VAL A 269 -6.12 12.50 20.49
C VAL A 269 -6.06 11.36 21.51
N ASP A 270 -6.94 10.37 21.38
CA ASP A 270 -7.02 9.16 22.20
C ASP A 270 -5.76 8.29 22.08
N GLY A 271 -5.23 8.17 20.86
CA GLY A 271 -4.07 7.32 20.57
C GLY A 271 -2.71 8.02 20.63
N GLY A 272 -2.67 9.35 20.45
CA GLY A 272 -1.43 10.10 20.32
C GLY A 272 -0.66 9.81 19.01
N TRP A 273 -1.38 9.55 17.91
CA TRP A 273 -0.78 9.25 16.60
C TRP A 273 -1.50 9.92 15.44
N PHE A 274 -0.88 9.88 14.25
CA PHE A 274 -1.51 10.31 13.00
C PHE A 274 -2.10 9.13 12.23
N GLU A 275 -3.33 9.31 11.76
CA GLU A 275 -4.03 8.42 10.83
C GLU A 275 -4.29 9.13 9.51
N TYR A 276 -4.39 8.32 8.45
CA TYR A 276 -4.62 8.79 7.11
C TYR A 276 -5.79 8.05 6.51
N CYS A 277 -6.69 8.78 5.85
CA CYS A 277 -7.85 8.21 5.21
C CYS A 277 -7.86 8.62 3.74
N ILE A 278 -7.87 7.65 2.83
CA ILE A 278 -8.25 7.90 1.43
C ILE A 278 -9.78 7.93 1.40
N ILE A 279 -10.34 9.13 1.25
CA ILE A 279 -11.79 9.32 1.28
C ILE A 279 -12.44 8.64 0.09
N GLN A 280 -13.57 7.99 0.35
CA GLN A 280 -14.42 7.38 -0.65
C GLN A 280 -15.84 7.94 -0.57
N PRO A 281 -16.60 7.92 -1.67
CA PRO A 281 -18.01 8.23 -1.65
C PRO A 281 -18.76 7.34 -0.64
N VAL A 282 -19.73 7.91 0.07
CA VAL A 282 -20.54 7.19 1.06
C VAL A 282 -21.25 5.97 0.45
N SER A 283 -21.60 6.02 -0.85
CA SER A 283 -22.19 4.89 -1.57
C SER A 283 -21.27 3.66 -1.70
N LYS A 284 -19.98 3.80 -1.40
CA LYS A 284 -18.99 2.71 -1.42
C LYS A 284 -18.74 2.13 -0.02
N LYS A 285 -19.36 2.65 1.03
CA LYS A 285 -19.22 2.15 2.41
C LYS A 285 -19.52 0.65 2.47
N GLY A 286 -18.65 -0.11 3.15
CA GLY A 286 -18.77 -1.56 3.28
C GLY A 286 -18.47 -2.36 2.01
N SER A 287 -18.13 -1.71 0.89
CA SER A 287 -17.78 -2.39 -0.35
C SER A 287 -16.27 -2.52 -0.55
N LEU A 288 -15.88 -3.55 -1.29
CA LEU A 288 -14.51 -3.77 -1.76
C LEU A 288 -14.27 -3.00 -3.06
N ILE A 289 -13.27 -2.11 -3.08
CA ILE A 289 -12.98 -1.24 -4.23
C ILE A 289 -11.53 -1.36 -4.69
N LYS A 290 -11.28 -1.20 -5.99
CA LYS A 290 -9.92 -1.00 -6.49
C LYS A 290 -9.52 0.47 -6.42
N THR A 291 -8.29 0.74 -6.02
CA THR A 291 -7.71 2.09 -6.04
C THR A 291 -6.27 2.02 -6.52
N TRP A 292 -5.85 2.97 -7.35
CA TRP A 292 -4.45 3.10 -7.78
C TRP A 292 -3.55 3.68 -6.68
N ARG A 293 -4.14 4.26 -5.63
CA ARG A 293 -3.46 5.00 -4.57
C ARG A 293 -2.90 4.14 -3.46
N ALA A 294 -3.36 2.89 -3.32
CA ALA A 294 -2.95 2.02 -2.22
C ALA A 294 -2.59 0.65 -2.78
N ARG A 295 -1.36 0.20 -2.49
CA ARG A 295 -0.82 -1.03 -3.03
C ARG A 295 -0.20 -1.88 -1.93
N PRO A 296 -0.69 -3.11 -1.71
CA PRO A 296 -0.09 -3.98 -0.71
C PRO A 296 1.29 -4.43 -1.19
N ILE A 297 2.28 -4.36 -0.31
CA ILE A 297 3.63 -4.88 -0.53
C ILE A 297 3.77 -6.24 0.13
N ALA A 298 3.28 -6.35 1.36
CA ALA A 298 3.49 -7.51 2.23
C ALA A 298 2.40 -7.63 3.27
N LEU A 299 2.29 -8.80 3.88
CA LEU A 299 1.46 -9.01 5.05
C LEU A 299 2.39 -9.42 6.20
N VAL A 300 2.22 -8.75 7.34
CA VAL A 300 3.08 -8.86 8.51
C VAL A 300 2.23 -9.35 9.67
N GLN A 301 2.64 -10.48 10.22
CA GLN A 301 2.04 -11.08 11.40
C GLN A 301 3.14 -11.33 12.43
N ASP A 302 2.97 -10.83 13.66
CA ASP A 302 3.95 -11.01 14.76
C ASP A 302 5.41 -10.72 14.36
N LYS A 303 5.61 -9.63 13.61
CA LYS A 303 6.89 -9.16 13.03
C LYS A 303 7.47 -10.00 11.89
N LYS A 304 6.81 -11.09 11.49
CA LYS A 304 7.23 -11.95 10.37
C LYS A 304 6.46 -11.62 9.10
N LEU A 305 7.15 -11.71 7.97
CA LEU A 305 6.53 -11.67 6.67
C LEU A 305 5.76 -12.96 6.43
N ILE A 306 4.47 -12.84 6.17
CA ILE A 306 3.65 -13.99 5.77
C ILE A 306 3.15 -13.81 4.33
N ARG A 307 2.78 -14.95 3.77
CA ARG A 307 2.44 -15.13 2.36
C ARG A 307 1.23 -14.27 1.96
N ILE A 308 1.37 -13.50 0.88
CA ILE A 308 0.40 -12.55 0.32
C ILE A 308 -0.36 -13.06 -0.92
N TRP A 309 -0.01 -14.24 -1.44
CA TRP A 309 -0.78 -14.97 -2.47
C TRP A 309 -0.92 -14.20 -3.81
N GLY A 310 0.08 -13.36 -4.11
CA GLY A 310 0.25 -12.64 -5.38
C GLY A 310 -0.37 -11.25 -5.39
N VAL A 311 0.46 -10.20 -5.44
CA VAL A 311 0.02 -8.81 -5.47
C VAL A 311 -0.48 -8.41 -6.86
N ARG A 312 -1.75 -8.02 -6.95
CA ARG A 312 -2.28 -7.22 -8.07
C ARG A 312 -2.88 -5.96 -7.51
N SER A 313 -2.38 -4.79 -7.89
CA SER A 313 -2.85 -3.52 -7.31
C SER A 313 -3.15 -2.42 -8.33
N ILE A 314 -2.84 -2.63 -9.63
CA ILE A 314 -3.25 -1.68 -10.66
C ILE A 314 -4.78 -1.73 -10.80
N SER A 315 -5.40 -0.62 -10.39
CA SER A 315 -6.78 -0.29 -10.76
C SER A 315 -6.77 0.31 -12.16
N PRO A 316 -7.40 -0.33 -13.17
CA PRO A 316 -7.48 0.19 -14.54
C PRO A 316 -8.49 1.36 -14.67
N SER A 317 -8.67 2.13 -13.60
CA SER A 317 -9.47 3.36 -13.67
C SER A 317 -8.80 4.37 -14.61
N PHE A 318 -9.61 5.17 -15.31
CA PHE A 318 -9.13 6.24 -16.18
C PHE A 318 -8.10 7.15 -15.47
N MET A 319 -8.40 7.56 -14.23
CA MET A 319 -7.48 8.36 -13.42
C MET A 319 -6.17 7.63 -13.10
N GLY A 320 -6.23 6.32 -12.80
CA GLY A 320 -5.02 5.52 -12.57
C GLY A 320 -4.11 5.46 -13.80
N ILE A 321 -4.70 5.24 -14.98
CA ILE A 321 -3.97 5.22 -16.26
C ILE A 321 -3.37 6.61 -16.54
N PHE A 322 -4.16 7.67 -16.38
CA PHE A 322 -3.67 9.05 -16.55
C PHE A 322 -2.48 9.35 -15.64
N VAL A 323 -2.59 9.02 -14.35
CA VAL A 323 -1.51 9.22 -13.36
C VAL A 323 -0.25 8.48 -13.76
N ILE A 324 -0.37 7.22 -14.21
CA ILE A 324 0.76 6.42 -14.67
C ILE A 324 1.44 7.10 -15.87
N ILE A 325 0.68 7.43 -16.91
CA ILE A 325 1.23 8.06 -18.13
C ILE A 325 1.89 9.39 -17.78
N PHE A 326 1.22 10.23 -17.00
CA PHE A 326 1.75 11.51 -16.54
C PHE A 326 3.07 11.35 -15.80
N SER A 327 3.16 10.41 -14.85
CA SER A 327 4.39 10.19 -14.10
C SER A 327 5.57 9.82 -14.98
N TRP A 328 5.36 8.93 -15.95
CA TRP A 328 6.43 8.49 -16.85
C TRP A 328 6.82 9.56 -17.87
N LEU A 329 5.88 10.38 -18.34
CA LEU A 329 6.19 11.54 -19.17
C LEU A 329 7.05 12.57 -18.42
N VAL A 330 6.71 12.84 -17.15
CA VAL A 330 7.52 13.73 -16.30
C VAL A 330 8.93 13.18 -16.13
N ILE A 331 9.08 11.88 -15.81
CA ILE A 331 10.39 11.25 -15.67
C ILE A 331 11.18 11.32 -16.99
N PHE A 332 10.55 10.98 -18.12
CA PHE A 332 11.19 11.01 -19.43
C PHE A 332 11.67 12.42 -19.79
N PHE A 333 10.84 13.44 -19.55
CA PHE A 333 11.21 14.83 -19.78
C PHE A 333 12.47 15.24 -19.01
N PHE A 334 12.57 14.88 -17.73
CA PHE A 334 13.75 15.17 -16.92
C PHE A 334 14.98 14.35 -17.32
N LEU A 335 14.82 13.11 -17.79
CA LEU A 335 15.93 12.30 -18.28
C LEU A 335 16.47 12.84 -19.62
N ALA A 336 15.58 13.24 -20.54
CA ALA A 336 15.95 13.75 -21.85
C ALA A 336 16.65 15.12 -21.82
N GLN A 337 16.55 15.87 -20.73
CA GLN A 337 17.29 17.13 -20.54
C GLN A 337 18.72 16.94 -20.01
N ASN A 338 19.03 15.77 -19.45
CA ASN A 338 20.30 15.48 -18.79
C ASN A 338 21.19 14.47 -19.55
N GLY A 339 20.74 14.00 -20.71
CA GLY A 339 21.51 13.18 -21.64
C GLY A 339 21.59 13.87 -22.99
#